data_AF-A0A920V3S9-F1
#
_entry.id   AF-A0A920V3S9-F1
#
_cell.length_a   1.000
_cell.length_b   1.000
_cell.length_c   1.000
_cell.angle_alpha   90.00
_cell.angle_beta   90.00
_cell.angle_gamma   90.00
#
_symmetry.space_group_name_H-M   'P 1'
#
loop_
_entity.id
_entity.type
_entity.pdbx_description
1 polymer ?
#
loop_
_entity_poly.entity_id
_entity_poly.type
_entity_poly.pdbx_seq_one_letter_code
_entity_poly.pdbx_strand_id
1 'polypeptide(L)' 'MSSPMVDARLPDGSRVNATLPPVTIDGPTLSIRRFGRRRLKSDELMRLGMFSERMRRFFELIVPGKEKTC' A
#
# COMPACT_ATOMS: atom_id res chain seq x y z
N MET A 1 5.12 -29.94 8.36
CA MET A 1 3.96 -29.09 8.71
C MET A 1 3.51 -28.39 7.44
N SER A 2 2.35 -28.77 6.91
CA SER A 2 1.75 -28.13 5.73
C SER A 2 0.97 -26.92 6.21
N SER A 3 1.51 -25.71 6.02
CA SER A 3 0.75 -24.48 6.21
C SER A 3 0.10 -24.13 4.87
N PRO A 4 -1.21 -24.33 4.69
CA PRO A 4 -1.88 -24.12 3.41
C PRO A 4 -2.08 -22.62 3.09
N MET A 5 -1.63 -21.71 3.94
CA MET A 5 -1.67 -20.27 3.73
C MET A 5 -0.34 -19.64 4.11
N VAL A 6 0.13 -18.69 3.30
CA VAL A 6 1.35 -17.93 3.57
C VAL A 6 1.18 -16.47 3.19
N ASP A 7 1.60 -15.59 4.10
CA ASP A 7 1.80 -14.17 3.85
C ASP A 7 3.30 -13.88 3.84
N ALA A 8 3.78 -13.31 2.74
CA ALA A 8 5.20 -13.03 2.53
C ALA A 8 5.44 -11.63 1.96
N ARG A 9 6.70 -11.21 2.00
CA ARG A 9 7.19 -9.98 1.37
C ARG A 9 8.21 -10.33 0.32
N LEU A 10 8.00 -9.79 -0.88
CA LEU A 10 8.96 -9.89 -1.97
C LEU A 10 10.12 -8.89 -1.77
N PRO A 11 11.28 -9.11 -2.42
CA PRO A 11 12.41 -8.18 -2.36
C PRO A 11 12.09 -6.75 -2.83
N ASP A 12 11.07 -6.59 -3.68
CA ASP A 12 10.59 -5.28 -4.15
C ASP A 12 9.66 -4.57 -3.14
N GLY A 13 9.39 -5.19 -1.98
CA GLY A 13 8.51 -4.69 -0.94
C GLY A 13 7.02 -5.03 -1.14
N SER A 14 6.66 -5.64 -2.26
CA SER A 14 5.30 -6.11 -2.54
C SER A 14 4.89 -7.19 -1.54
N ARG A 15 3.60 -7.21 -1.19
CA ARG A 15 3.03 -8.24 -0.30
C ARG A 15 2.42 -9.34 -1.13
N VAL A 16 2.64 -10.58 -0.72
CA VAL A 16 2.12 -11.78 -1.37
C VAL A 16 1.31 -12.55 -0.35
N ASN A 17 0.10 -12.93 -0.74
CA ASN A 17 -0.72 -13.90 -0.01
C ASN A 17 -0.92 -15.10 -0.94
N ALA A 18 -0.56 -16.29 -0.49
CA ALA A 18 -0.78 -17.53 -1.22
C ALA A 18 -1.57 -18.52 -0.36
N THR A 19 -2.52 -19.21 -0.98
CA THR A 19 -3.41 -20.16 -0.33
C THR A 19 -3.52 -21.42 -1.19
N LEU A 20 -3.43 -22.58 -0.55
CA LEU A 20 -3.50 -23.91 -1.13
C LEU A 20 -4.74 -24.65 -0.61
N PRO A 21 -5.23 -25.67 -1.34
CA PRO A 21 -6.25 -26.58 -0.83
C PRO A 21 -5.83 -27.20 0.53
N PRO A 22 -6.78 -27.40 1.47
CA PRO A 22 -8.24 -27.29 1.33
C PRO A 22 -8.81 -25.87 1.56
N VAL A 23 -7.97 -24.87 1.84
CA VAL A 23 -8.44 -23.50 2.15
C VAL A 23 -9.07 -22.85 0.92
N THR A 24 -8.60 -23.21 -0.28
CA THR A 24 -9.18 -22.77 -1.55
C THR A 24 -9.80 -23.94 -2.30
N ILE A 25 -11.12 -23.87 -2.48
CA ILE A 25 -11.94 -24.92 -3.09
C ILE A 25 -11.67 -25.04 -4.59
N ASP A 26 -11.50 -23.90 -5.26
CA ASP A 26 -11.31 -23.82 -6.72
C ASP A 26 -9.85 -24.05 -7.15
N GLY A 27 -8.96 -24.45 -6.23
CA GLY A 27 -7.54 -24.65 -6.47
C GLY A 27 -6.64 -23.56 -5.86
N PRO A 28 -5.31 -23.67 -6.01
CA PRO A 28 -4.37 -22.75 -5.37
C PRO A 28 -4.56 -21.31 -5.87
N THR A 29 -4.58 -20.35 -4.95
CA THR A 29 -4.79 -18.92 -5.24
C THR A 29 -3.60 -18.09 -4.76
N LEU A 30 -3.26 -17.05 -5.51
CA LEU A 30 -2.15 -16.13 -5.22
C LEU A 30 -2.57 -14.68 -5.48
N SER A 31 -2.41 -13.82 -4.47
CA SER A 31 -2.66 -12.39 -4.56
C SER A 31 -1.39 -11.59 -4.29
N ILE A 32 -1.01 -10.71 -5.23
CA ILE A 32 0.17 -9.84 -5.10
C ILE A 32 -0.26 -8.38 -5.04
N ARG A 33 -0.01 -7.73 -3.90
CA ARG A 33 -0.24 -6.30 -3.69
C ARG A 33 1.07 -5.56 -3.92
N ARG A 34 1.22 -5.01 -5.12
CA ARG A 34 2.43 -4.29 -5.52
C ARG A 34 2.57 -2.98 -4.76
N PHE A 35 3.76 -2.70 -4.26
CA PHE A 35 4.07 -1.36 -3.76
C PHE A 35 4.32 -0.42 -4.94
N GLY A 36 3.54 0.66 -5.01
CA GLY A 36 3.73 1.69 -6.03
C GLY A 36 5.12 2.31 -5.90
N ARG A 37 5.89 2.32 -6.99
CA ARG A 37 7.25 2.93 -7.01
C ARG A 37 7.19 4.45 -6.99
N ARG A 38 6.10 5.05 -7.50
CA ARG A 38 5.90 6.49 -7.53
C ARG A 38 5.18 6.94 -6.27
N ARG A 39 5.85 7.77 -5.48
CA ARG A 39 5.21 8.54 -4.42
C ARG A 39 4.51 9.74 -5.05
N LEU A 40 3.25 9.96 -4.70
CA LEU A 40 2.50 11.13 -5.14
C LEU A 40 2.95 12.32 -4.31
N LYS A 41 3.24 13.45 -4.95
CA LYS A 41 3.52 14.70 -4.24
C LYS A 41 2.23 15.33 -3.74
N SER A 42 2.32 16.15 -2.70
CA SER A 42 1.18 16.91 -2.14
C SER A 42 0.36 17.63 -3.23
N ASP A 43 1.03 18.30 -4.17
CA ASP A 43 0.36 19.01 -5.27
C ASP A 43 -0.41 18.07 -6.22
N GLU A 44 0.11 16.85 -6.42
CA GLU A 44 -0.56 15.84 -7.25
C GLU A 44 -1.79 15.28 -6.54
N LEU A 45 -1.71 15.07 -5.22
CA LEU A 45 -2.84 14.64 -4.41
C LEU A 45 -3.96 15.70 -4.40
N MET A 46 -3.61 16.99 -4.32
CA MET A 46 -4.58 18.08 -4.46
C MET A 46 -5.24 18.10 -5.85
N ARG A 47 -4.45 17.92 -6.92
CA ARG A 47 -4.98 17.83 -8.29
C ARG A 47 -5.93 16.67 -8.49
N LEU A 48 -5.69 15.55 -7.80
CA LEU A 48 -6.58 14.38 -7.78
C LEU A 48 -7.83 14.58 -6.90
N GLY A 49 -7.97 15.73 -6.22
CA GLY A 49 -9.09 16.02 -5.34
C GLY A 49 -9.07 15.23 -4.03
N MET A 50 -7.91 14.69 -3.64
CA MET A 50 -7.78 13.88 -2.42
C MET A 50 -7.96 14.72 -1.15
N PHE A 51 -7.61 16.01 -1.20
CA PHE A 51 -7.85 16.97 -0.12
C PHE A 51 -7.84 18.42 -0.62
N SER A 52 -8.39 19.33 0.18
CA SER A 52 -8.44 20.76 -0.12
C SER A 52 -7.18 21.50 0.33
N GLU A 53 -6.94 22.69 -0.23
CA GLU A 53 -5.86 23.60 0.16
C GLU A 53 -5.88 23.93 1.66
N ARG A 54 -7.07 24.05 2.27
CA ARG A 54 -7.19 24.27 3.72
C ARG A 54 -6.63 23.09 4.52
N MET A 55 -6.92 21.87 4.06
CA MET A 55 -6.42 20.65 4.70
C MET A 55 -4.90 20.50 4.52
N ARG A 56 -4.36 20.89 3.35
CA ARG A 56 -2.91 20.94 3.11
C ARG A 56 -2.22 21.81 4.15
N ARG A 57 -2.69 23.05 4.33
CA ARG A 57 -2.13 24.00 5.30
C ARG A 57 -2.24 23.48 6.73
N PHE A 58 -3.35 22.82 7.05
CA PHE A 58 -3.51 22.16 8.34
C PHE A 58 -2.44 21.06 8.54
N PHE A 59 -2.19 20.22 7.53
CA PHE A 59 -1.14 19.20 7.58
C PHE A 59 0.27 19.79 7.75
N GLU A 60 0.57 20.90 7.06
CA GLU A 60 1.86 21.60 7.18
C GLU A 60 2.10 22.16 8.60
N LEU A 61 1.03 22.57 9.30
CA LEU A 61 1.11 23.05 10.68
C LEU A 61 1.26 21.93 11.71
N ILE A 62 0.56 20.80 11.53
CA ILE A 62 0.57 19.70 12.51
C ILE A 62 1.71 18.70 12.28
N VAL A 63 2.29 18.65 11.08
CA VAL A 63 3.47 17.84 10.75
C VAL A 63 4.63 18.75 10.34
N PRO A 64 5.20 19.52 11.28
CA PRO A 64 6.35 20.37 10.99
C PRO A 64 7.55 19.49 10.61
N GLY A 65 8.05 19.65 9.38
CA GLY A 65 9.40 19.21 9.02
C GLY A 65 9.62 17.68 8.95
N LYS A 66 8.83 16.98 8.14
CA LYS A 66 9.29 15.70 7.57
C LYS A 66 9.27 15.84 6.05
N GLU A 67 10.45 16.05 5.46
CA GLU A 67 10.74 16.10 4.01
C GLU A 67 10.28 14.84 3.22
N LYS A 68 9.55 13.92 3.87
CA LYS A 68 9.10 12.62 3.36
C LYS A 68 7.59 12.40 3.42
N THR A 69 6.79 13.41 3.76
CA THR A 69 5.32 13.34 3.67
C THR A 69 4.91 13.53 2.21
N CYS A 70 5.01 12.43 1.46
CA CYS A 70 4.45 12.24 0.13
C CYS A 70 3.52 11.04 0.21
#